data_AF-A0A4V1UN17-F1
#
_entry.id   AF-A0A4V1UN17-F1
#
_cell.length_a   1.000
_cell.length_b   1.000
_cell.length_c   1.000
_cell.angle_alpha   90.00
_cell.angle_beta   90.00
_cell.angle_gamma   90.00
#
_symmetry.space_group_name_H-M   'P 1'
#
loop_
_entity.id
_entity.type
_entity.pdbx_description
1 polymer ?
#
loop_
_entity_poly.entity_id
_entity_poly.type
_entity_poly.pdbx_seq_one_letter_code
_entity_poly.pdbx_strand_id
1 'polypeptide(L)'
;MPNMTMSKRTRGPRGSERMVLTAKRRQAGTSLVEILVVIVIFLIGILAVVQVFPRGFRILLTSRNNSVATALGRAEVERLKERPDLLPDQVLAVRYVGTVPTVDPTINPLSLDPVGDNLSGAGRLTSGGVTVADSWFLASGPNIARRIVGEGQRVPAPRQVGTQYGGLMVVEHGPIDPGRDAANPNIVAYGNDLSRSIGAPRESVPVSSPSADFVTAANGTNVAGVVLVQTPVTTAPYEYFVTDPSTPNAALMLPTSRFTRLYRIRVSGYVGASGNYNRVDYVSLGVVVKGMTADQVRLNPLVRVGLNELLNASGVLDAGDALLSTEVDTIQAAPRYKALLVGAAWSGDEFEMKILDTNVGVLLFSPYAREGVVSRPGGVSEPLLARVDYDVLDWRILREEFRVVGDNASFPLAIQSLKVGSQSGPDGRSNGQIPNIDPAGATDNVVLVDLTTGSIVDETNAAVAIDKSRGLVTLNDIDTSRPGVQIRLNLPTGGTLPVDANNRTLRVLYRARNEWAVQLIKPTSSYARAAALPPADKFYGQFYLGNGSDGLLDGRIYFPRADINRKVTIDRINVLVGGAVRTIEGQDFLIEAPGSGDTSNLP
;
A
#
# COMPACT_ATOMS: atom_id res chain seq x y z
N MET A 1 18.44 36.65 70.63
CA MET A 1 19.03 38.00 70.50
C MET A 1 18.47 38.64 69.23
N PRO A 2 18.11 39.93 69.25
CA PRO A 2 16.78 40.38 69.69
C PRO A 2 16.15 41.37 68.67
N ASN A 3 14.86 41.71 68.68
CA ASN A 3 14.21 42.73 69.51
C ASN A 3 12.72 42.77 69.04
N MET A 4 11.69 42.64 69.88
CA MET A 4 11.15 43.65 70.81
C MET A 4 11.00 45.02 70.11
N THR A 5 9.88 45.75 70.11
CA THR A 5 9.09 46.13 71.28
C THR A 5 7.86 46.95 70.81
N MET A 6 6.73 46.72 71.51
CA MET A 6 5.76 47.68 72.08
C MET A 6 5.40 49.02 71.41
N SER A 7 4.15 49.41 71.75
CA SER A 7 3.71 50.76 72.18
C SER A 7 2.72 51.37 71.17
N LYS A 8 1.55 51.91 71.51
CA LYS A 8 1.10 52.51 72.78
C LYS A 8 -0.44 52.63 72.75
N ARG A 9 -1.07 52.42 73.91
CA ARG A 9 -2.39 52.96 74.27
C ARG A 9 -2.41 54.48 74.10
N THR A 10 -3.56 55.07 73.72
CA THR A 10 -4.30 56.03 74.59
C THR A 10 -5.69 56.46 74.05
N ARG A 11 -6.66 56.40 74.98
CA ARG A 11 -7.79 57.33 75.29
C ARG A 11 -8.86 57.69 74.25
N GLY A 12 -10.12 57.45 74.65
CA GLY A 12 -11.35 58.02 74.06
C GLY A 12 -11.54 59.53 74.32
N PRO A 13 -12.70 60.11 73.95
CA PRO A 13 -13.87 60.01 74.83
C PRO A 13 -15.27 59.92 74.15
N ARG A 14 -16.21 59.39 74.95
CA ARG A 14 -17.63 59.76 75.12
C ARG A 14 -18.49 60.16 73.91
N GLY A 15 -19.50 59.33 73.67
CA GLY A 15 -20.90 59.75 73.86
C GLY A 15 -21.66 60.29 72.65
N SER A 16 -22.48 59.42 72.05
CA SER A 16 -23.86 59.77 71.69
C SER A 16 -24.62 58.49 71.36
N GLU A 17 -25.49 58.05 72.27
CA GLU A 17 -26.52 57.07 71.99
C GLU A 17 -27.39 57.57 70.83
N ARG A 18 -27.34 56.85 69.70
CA ARG A 18 -28.48 56.77 68.80
C ARG A 18 -28.92 55.32 68.76
N MET A 19 -30.03 55.08 69.44
CA MET A 19 -30.84 53.88 69.40
C MET A 19 -31.21 53.59 67.94
N VAL A 20 -30.43 52.74 67.27
CA VAL A 20 -30.82 52.12 66.00
C VAL A 20 -31.53 50.83 66.37
N LEU A 21 -32.84 50.82 66.14
CA LEU A 21 -33.71 49.66 66.26
C LEU A 21 -33.14 48.47 65.49
N THR A 22 -32.60 47.50 66.22
CA THR A 22 -32.19 46.19 65.71
C THR A 22 -33.45 45.45 65.24
N ALA A 23 -33.79 45.58 63.96
CA ALA A 23 -34.75 44.71 63.32
C ALA A 23 -34.21 43.28 63.37
N LYS A 24 -34.86 42.45 64.17
CA LYS A 24 -34.61 41.01 64.35
C LYS A 24 -34.74 40.33 62.97
N ARG A 25 -33.61 40.16 62.26
CA ARG A 25 -33.54 39.34 61.03
C ARG A 25 -33.93 37.92 61.41
N ARG A 26 -35.16 37.54 61.08
CA ARG A 26 -35.61 36.15 61.11
C ARG A 26 -34.74 35.39 60.10
N GLN A 27 -33.90 34.48 60.59
CA GLN A 27 -33.36 33.41 59.75
C GLN A 27 -34.56 32.53 59.36
N ALA A 28 -35.16 32.83 58.22
CA ALA A 28 -36.13 31.95 57.59
C ALA A 28 -35.35 30.72 57.13
N GLY A 29 -35.66 29.55 57.70
CA GLY A 29 -35.15 28.29 57.20
C GLY A 29 -35.60 28.11 55.75
N THR A 30 -34.66 27.86 54.85
CA THR A 30 -34.92 27.48 53.46
C THR A 30 -35.92 26.34 53.44
N SER A 31 -37.12 26.58 52.92
CA SER A 31 -38.15 25.54 52.89
C SER A 31 -37.73 24.45 51.88
N LEU A 32 -38.09 23.20 52.13
CA LEU A 32 -37.81 22.08 51.22
C LEU A 32 -38.35 22.35 49.81
N VAL A 33 -39.47 23.07 49.71
CA VAL A 33 -40.08 23.51 48.45
C VAL A 33 -39.16 24.47 47.69
N GLU A 34 -38.48 25.37 48.39
CA GLU A 34 -37.56 26.35 47.78
C GLU A 34 -36.32 25.65 47.19
N ILE A 35 -35.77 24.65 47.88
CA ILE A 35 -34.68 23.82 47.36
C ILE A 35 -35.14 23.01 46.13
N LEU A 36 -36.35 22.45 46.18
CA LEU A 36 -36.90 21.68 45.07
C LEU A 36 -37.12 22.54 43.82
N VAL A 37 -37.64 23.76 43.99
CA VAL A 37 -37.81 24.72 42.89
C VAL A 37 -36.46 25.12 42.29
N VAL A 38 -35.44 25.34 43.11
CA VAL A 38 -34.08 25.63 42.62
C VAL A 38 -33.52 24.46 41.81
N ILE A 39 -33.70 23.22 42.27
CA ILE A 39 -33.26 22.03 41.52
C ILE A 39 -34.01 21.90 40.19
N VAL A 40 -35.31 22.17 40.15
CA VAL A 40 -36.11 22.11 38.92
C VAL A 40 -35.69 23.20 37.93
N ILE A 41 -35.52 24.45 38.39
CA ILE A 41 -35.04 25.55 37.53
C ILE A 41 -33.63 25.24 37.02
N PHE A 42 -32.76 24.68 37.86
CA PHE A 42 -31.42 24.27 37.48
C PHE A 42 -31.43 23.14 36.44
N LEU A 43 -32.27 22.12 36.62
CA LEU A 43 -32.46 21.03 35.65
C LEU A 43 -32.98 21.55 34.31
N ILE A 44 -33.98 22.44 34.32
CA ILE A 44 -34.51 23.09 33.11
C ILE A 44 -33.42 23.93 32.44
N GLY A 45 -32.63 24.68 33.22
CA GLY A 45 -31.50 25.46 32.72
C GLY A 45 -30.44 24.60 32.05
N ILE A 46 -30.03 23.49 32.66
CA ILE A 46 -29.09 22.53 32.06
C ILE A 46 -29.70 21.89 30.81
N LEU A 47 -30.96 21.47 30.84
CA LEU A 47 -31.63 20.89 29.67
C LEU A 47 -31.71 21.88 28.50
N ALA A 48 -32.02 23.15 28.77
CA ALA A 48 -32.04 24.20 27.77
C ALA A 48 -30.65 24.42 27.16
N VAL A 49 -29.59 24.46 27.98
CA VAL A 49 -28.20 24.55 27.50
C VAL A 49 -27.85 23.32 26.63
N VAL A 50 -28.15 22.10 27.08
CA VAL A 50 -27.88 20.87 26.31
C VAL A 50 -28.62 20.85 24.97
N GLN A 51 -29.84 21.38 24.90
CA GLN A 51 -30.63 21.48 23.65
C GLN A 51 -30.16 22.60 22.71
N VAL A 52 -29.56 23.67 23.23
CA VAL A 52 -29.06 24.80 22.42
C VAL A 52 -27.68 24.50 21.82
N PHE A 53 -26.82 23.73 22.50
CA PHE A 53 -25.45 23.43 22.04
C PHE A 53 -25.16 22.09 21.31
N PRO A 54 -26.12 21.33 20.71
CA PRO A 54 -25.78 20.14 19.93
C PRO A 54 -24.80 20.43 18.77
N ARG A 55 -24.91 21.62 18.16
CA ARG A 55 -24.01 22.05 17.09
C ARG A 55 -22.60 22.36 17.61
N GLY A 56 -22.47 22.92 18.80
CA GLY A 56 -21.17 23.22 19.42
C GLY A 56 -20.35 21.95 19.69
N PHE A 57 -20.98 20.91 20.24
CA PHE A 57 -20.31 19.63 20.46
C PHE A 57 -19.87 18.95 19.16
N ARG A 58 -20.67 19.04 18.08
CA ARG A 58 -20.26 18.52 16.77
C ARG A 58 -19.02 19.23 16.22
N ILE A 59 -18.93 20.56 16.35
CA ILE A 59 -17.77 21.33 15.91
C ILE A 59 -16.51 20.92 16.69
N LEU A 60 -16.62 20.75 18.02
CA LEU A 60 -15.49 20.29 18.85
C LEU A 60 -15.03 18.89 18.45
N LEU A 61 -15.96 17.96 18.18
CA LEU A 61 -15.64 16.62 17.71
C LEU A 61 -14.97 16.65 16.33
N THR A 62 -15.48 17.44 15.39
CA THR A 62 -14.87 17.62 14.05
C THR A 62 -13.49 18.23 14.16
N SER A 63 -13.29 19.26 14.99
CA SER A 63 -11.97 19.89 15.19
C SER A 63 -10.96 18.93 15.82
N ARG A 64 -11.39 18.15 16.83
CA ARG A 64 -10.56 17.09 17.42
C ARG A 64 -10.22 16.03 16.36
N ASN A 65 -11.20 15.58 15.59
CA ASN A 65 -10.98 14.56 14.56
C ASN A 65 -10.04 15.09 13.46
N ASN A 66 -10.18 16.33 13.02
CA ASN A 66 -9.27 16.93 12.03
C ASN A 66 -7.83 17.03 12.56
N SER A 67 -7.67 17.38 13.84
CA SER A 67 -6.35 17.41 14.49
C SER A 67 -5.72 16.02 14.55
N VAL A 68 -6.48 15.00 14.95
CA VAL A 68 -6.01 13.60 14.98
C VAL A 68 -5.70 13.09 13.58
N ALA A 69 -6.55 13.36 12.58
CA ALA A 69 -6.31 13.00 11.19
C ALA A 69 -5.01 13.61 10.65
N THR A 70 -4.79 14.90 10.93
CA THR A 70 -3.57 15.60 10.52
C THR A 70 -2.34 15.02 11.20
N ALA A 71 -2.44 14.66 12.49
CA ALA A 71 -1.34 14.03 13.22
C ALA A 71 -1.00 12.64 12.65
N LEU A 72 -2.00 11.81 12.38
CA LEU A 72 -1.81 10.49 11.77
C LEU A 72 -1.19 10.58 10.38
N GLY A 73 -1.71 11.47 9.53
CA GLY A 73 -1.16 11.68 8.19
C GLY A 73 0.28 12.17 8.22
N ARG A 74 0.63 13.09 9.15
CA ARG A 74 2.01 13.55 9.33
C ARG A 74 2.91 12.43 9.85
N ALA A 75 2.48 11.68 10.86
CA ALA A 75 3.25 10.57 11.40
C ALA A 75 3.56 9.52 10.33
N GLU A 76 2.57 9.18 9.50
CA GLU A 76 2.75 8.24 8.40
C GLU A 76 3.72 8.79 7.33
N VAL A 77 3.62 10.08 6.98
CA VAL A 77 4.56 10.71 6.04
C VAL A 77 5.99 10.74 6.58
N GLU A 78 6.19 11.10 7.86
CA GLU A 78 7.53 11.10 8.47
C GLU A 78 8.12 9.68 8.53
N ARG A 79 7.31 8.68 8.91
CA ARG A 79 7.72 7.27 8.90
C ARG A 79 8.16 6.80 7.51
N LEU A 80 7.44 7.21 6.46
CA LEU A 80 7.77 6.89 5.08
C LEU A 80 9.03 7.63 4.59
N LYS A 81 9.27 8.86 5.04
CA LYS A 81 10.52 9.60 4.73
C LYS A 81 11.74 8.97 5.36
N GLU A 82 11.61 8.33 6.52
CA GLU A 82 12.69 7.60 7.18
C GLU A 82 13.08 6.31 6.45
N ARG A 83 12.21 5.79 5.57
CA ARG A 83 12.41 4.54 4.83
C ARG A 83 12.19 4.73 3.33
N PRO A 84 12.97 5.60 2.66
CA PRO A 84 12.76 5.92 1.25
C PRO A 84 12.91 4.71 0.35
N ASP A 85 13.78 3.76 0.72
CA ASP A 85 14.01 2.55 -0.05
C ASP A 85 12.74 1.68 -0.13
N LEU A 86 11.93 1.66 0.94
CA LEU A 86 10.69 0.88 1.06
C LEU A 86 9.46 1.56 0.46
N LEU A 87 9.62 2.72 -0.18
CA LEU A 87 8.50 3.38 -0.82
C LEU A 87 8.05 2.56 -2.03
N PRO A 88 6.74 2.27 -2.17
CA PRO A 88 6.26 1.61 -3.37
C PRO A 88 6.44 2.51 -4.57
N ASP A 89 6.71 1.96 -5.75
CA ASP A 89 6.76 2.71 -7.00
C ASP A 89 5.45 3.42 -7.29
N GLN A 90 4.31 2.75 -7.03
CA GLN A 90 2.97 3.27 -7.30
C GLN A 90 1.93 2.73 -6.31
N VAL A 91 0.86 3.51 -6.11
CA VAL A 91 -0.37 3.05 -5.43
C VAL A 91 -1.53 3.23 -6.40
N LEU A 92 -2.15 2.12 -6.80
CA LEU A 92 -3.08 2.06 -7.93
C LEU A 92 -4.48 1.61 -7.51
N ALA A 93 -5.47 2.18 -8.19
CA ALA A 93 -6.78 1.54 -8.33
C ALA A 93 -6.67 0.50 -9.46
N VAL A 94 -7.02 -0.75 -9.17
CA VAL A 94 -6.93 -1.85 -10.14
C VAL A 94 -8.25 -2.58 -10.22
N ARG A 95 -8.53 -3.08 -11.42
CA ARG A 95 -9.55 -4.08 -11.68
C ARG A 95 -8.84 -5.42 -11.93
N TYR A 96 -9.47 -6.51 -11.51
CA TYR A 96 -8.97 -7.86 -11.80
C TYR A 96 -9.69 -8.42 -13.02
N VAL A 97 -8.92 -8.77 -14.05
CA VAL A 97 -9.38 -9.57 -15.20
C VAL A 97 -8.78 -10.96 -15.03
N GLY A 98 -9.59 -11.92 -14.58
CA GLY A 98 -9.07 -13.19 -14.05
C GLY A 98 -8.24 -12.97 -12.79
N THR A 99 -6.98 -13.41 -12.80
CA THR A 99 -6.02 -13.22 -11.69
C THR A 99 -5.03 -12.07 -11.93
N VAL A 100 -5.13 -11.39 -13.08
CA VAL A 100 -4.18 -10.33 -13.46
C VAL A 100 -4.75 -8.96 -13.08
N PRO A 101 -4.01 -8.13 -12.31
CA PRO A 101 -4.40 -6.76 -12.04
C PRO A 101 -4.17 -5.88 -13.27
N THR A 102 -5.22 -5.22 -13.73
CA THR A 102 -5.16 -4.13 -14.72
C THR A 102 -5.46 -2.82 -14.02
N VAL A 103 -4.76 -1.74 -14.38
CA VAL A 103 -5.11 -0.42 -13.83
C VAL A 103 -6.52 -0.08 -14.32
N ASP A 104 -7.36 0.38 -13.40
CA ASP A 104 -8.65 0.92 -13.80
C ASP A 104 -8.49 2.43 -13.99
N PRO A 105 -8.39 2.91 -15.25
CA PRO A 105 -8.16 4.32 -15.48
C PRO A 105 -9.38 5.16 -15.12
N THR A 106 -10.59 4.57 -15.06
CA THR A 106 -11.87 5.30 -14.85
C THR A 106 -12.11 5.69 -13.40
N ILE A 107 -11.33 5.12 -12.50
CA ILE A 107 -11.48 5.32 -11.07
C ILE A 107 -10.57 6.45 -10.62
N ASN A 108 -11.17 7.53 -10.11
CA ASN A 108 -10.41 8.55 -9.40
C ASN A 108 -9.92 7.97 -8.05
N PRO A 109 -8.59 7.92 -7.79
CA PRO A 109 -8.05 7.44 -6.52
C PRO A 109 -8.48 8.27 -5.30
N LEU A 110 -8.93 9.52 -5.53
CA LEU A 110 -9.48 10.42 -4.51
C LEU A 110 -11.00 10.31 -4.35
N SER A 111 -11.67 9.52 -5.20
CA SER A 111 -13.10 9.26 -5.02
C SER A 111 -13.31 8.56 -3.68
N LEU A 112 -14.48 8.79 -3.07
CA LEU A 112 -14.93 8.01 -1.93
C LEU A 112 -16.12 7.11 -2.30
N ASP A 113 -16.61 7.22 -3.52
CA ASP A 113 -17.79 6.53 -4.00
C ASP A 113 -17.50 5.05 -4.29
N PRO A 114 -18.46 4.13 -4.03
CA PRO A 114 -18.27 2.72 -4.34
C PRO A 114 -18.16 2.49 -5.86
N VAL A 115 -17.26 1.60 -6.26
CA VAL A 115 -16.95 1.31 -7.67
C VAL A 115 -17.91 0.26 -8.28
N GLY A 116 -19.22 0.38 -8.05
CA GLY A 116 -20.18 -0.61 -8.54
C GLY A 116 -21.57 -0.05 -8.78
N ASP A 117 -22.33 -0.75 -9.63
CA ASP A 117 -23.68 -0.37 -10.05
C ASP A 117 -24.78 -1.08 -9.25
N ASN A 118 -24.44 -2.17 -8.56
CA ASN A 118 -25.40 -2.95 -7.79
C ASN A 118 -24.78 -3.51 -6.50
N LEU A 119 -25.53 -3.40 -5.40
CA LEU A 119 -25.17 -3.88 -4.08
C LEU A 119 -26.17 -4.94 -3.63
N SER A 120 -25.69 -6.16 -3.42
CA SER A 120 -26.53 -7.24 -2.89
C SER A 120 -26.83 -7.06 -1.40
N GLY A 121 -27.87 -7.72 -0.91
CA GLY A 121 -28.17 -7.79 0.54
C GLY A 121 -27.02 -8.39 1.37
N ALA A 122 -26.20 -9.27 0.75
CA ALA A 122 -24.99 -9.82 1.36
C ALA A 122 -23.81 -8.84 1.40
N GLY A 123 -23.93 -7.67 0.74
CA GLY A 123 -22.89 -6.64 0.74
C GLY A 123 -21.91 -6.74 -0.40
N ARG A 124 -22.15 -7.67 -1.32
CA ARG A 124 -21.34 -7.86 -2.51
C ARG A 124 -21.64 -6.78 -3.53
N LEU A 125 -20.58 -6.11 -3.98
CA LEU A 125 -20.64 -5.04 -4.97
C LEU A 125 -20.33 -5.62 -6.34
N THR A 126 -21.23 -5.42 -7.29
CA THR A 126 -21.03 -5.80 -8.70
C THR A 126 -21.01 -4.56 -9.59
N SER A 127 -20.36 -4.68 -10.75
CA SER A 127 -20.37 -3.72 -11.85
C SER A 127 -20.55 -4.49 -13.15
N GLY A 128 -21.60 -4.21 -13.92
CA GLY A 128 -21.89 -4.93 -15.16
C GLY A 128 -22.07 -6.44 -14.97
N GLY A 129 -22.59 -6.87 -13.80
CA GLY A 129 -22.75 -8.28 -13.44
C GLY A 129 -21.46 -8.98 -12.97
N VAL A 130 -20.29 -8.33 -13.07
CA VAL A 130 -19.02 -8.85 -12.55
C VAL A 130 -18.85 -8.38 -11.11
N THR A 131 -18.34 -9.27 -10.25
CA THR A 131 -18.10 -8.93 -8.85
C THR A 131 -16.83 -8.13 -8.68
N VAL A 132 -16.98 -6.90 -8.22
CA VAL A 132 -15.91 -5.95 -7.94
C VAL A 132 -15.32 -6.27 -6.56
N ALA A 133 -16.18 -6.42 -5.56
CA ALA A 133 -15.77 -6.85 -4.22
C ALA A 133 -16.85 -7.69 -3.55
N ASP A 134 -16.43 -8.72 -2.80
CA ASP A 134 -17.34 -9.52 -1.99
C ASP A 134 -17.94 -8.72 -0.83
N SER A 135 -17.27 -7.64 -0.43
CA SER A 135 -17.81 -6.64 0.48
C SER A 135 -17.59 -5.22 -0.06
N TRP A 136 -18.66 -4.44 -0.14
CA TRP A 136 -18.68 -3.09 -0.70
C TRP A 136 -17.71 -2.14 -0.01
N PHE A 137 -17.44 -2.34 1.28
CA PHE A 137 -16.50 -1.50 2.04
C PHE A 137 -15.04 -1.66 1.58
N LEU A 138 -14.72 -2.75 0.86
CA LEU A 138 -13.40 -3.00 0.28
C LEU A 138 -13.24 -2.34 -1.09
N ALA A 139 -14.30 -1.78 -1.65
CA ALA A 139 -14.31 -1.12 -2.95
C ALA A 139 -14.93 0.29 -2.85
N SER A 140 -14.79 0.95 -1.70
CA SER A 140 -15.28 2.29 -1.45
C SER A 140 -14.32 3.08 -0.55
N GLY A 141 -14.47 4.41 -0.57
CA GLY A 141 -13.65 5.30 0.24
C GLY A 141 -12.15 5.14 -0.05
N PRO A 142 -11.30 5.04 1.00
CA PRO A 142 -9.86 4.89 0.84
C PRO A 142 -9.46 3.55 0.21
N ASN A 143 -10.35 2.55 0.17
CA ASN A 143 -10.05 1.21 -0.37
C ASN A 143 -10.10 1.11 -1.89
N ILE A 144 -10.45 2.20 -2.57
CA ILE A 144 -10.51 2.27 -4.02
C ILE A 144 -9.13 2.04 -4.65
N ALA A 145 -8.08 2.66 -4.10
CA ALA A 145 -6.70 2.43 -4.53
C ALA A 145 -5.94 1.65 -3.45
N ARG A 146 -5.89 0.32 -3.64
CA ARG A 146 -5.32 -0.64 -2.68
C ARG A 146 -4.12 -1.40 -3.22
N ARG A 147 -3.86 -1.35 -4.53
CA ARG A 147 -2.73 -2.06 -5.13
C ARG A 147 -1.46 -1.29 -4.86
N ILE A 148 -0.56 -1.90 -4.11
CA ILE A 148 0.81 -1.47 -3.94
C ILE A 148 1.64 -2.11 -5.03
N VAL A 149 2.46 -1.31 -5.71
CA VAL A 149 3.36 -1.76 -6.78
C VAL A 149 4.77 -1.38 -6.42
N GLY A 150 5.68 -2.35 -6.43
CA GLY A 150 7.11 -2.12 -6.28
C GLY A 150 7.55 -1.71 -4.88
N GLU A 151 6.80 -2.07 -3.83
CA GLU A 151 7.31 -1.90 -2.47
C GLU A 151 8.49 -2.83 -2.28
N GLY A 152 9.67 -2.30 -1.98
CA GLY A 152 10.84 -3.16 -1.95
C GLY A 152 12.03 -2.59 -1.25
N GLN A 153 13.05 -3.40 -1.08
CA GLN A 153 14.36 -2.96 -0.59
C GLN A 153 15.42 -3.89 -1.17
N ARG A 154 16.69 -3.60 -0.89
CA ARG A 154 17.74 -4.61 -1.04
C ARG A 154 17.37 -5.85 -0.23
N VAL A 155 17.60 -7.04 -0.79
CA VAL A 155 17.35 -8.30 -0.08
C VAL A 155 18.01 -8.27 1.32
N PRO A 156 17.23 -8.45 2.39
CA PRO A 156 17.74 -8.41 3.77
C PRO A 156 18.79 -9.49 4.04
N ALA A 157 19.62 -9.28 5.06
CA ALA A 157 20.60 -10.27 5.48
C ALA A 157 19.91 -11.57 5.93
N PRO A 158 20.38 -12.76 5.48
CA PRO A 158 19.77 -14.02 5.86
C PRO A 158 19.84 -14.27 7.37
N ARG A 159 18.72 -14.70 7.94
CA ARG A 159 18.60 -15.06 9.36
C ARG A 159 17.67 -16.25 9.53
N GLN A 160 17.73 -16.85 10.71
CA GLN A 160 16.81 -17.91 11.10
C GLN A 160 15.45 -17.32 11.47
N VAL A 161 14.38 -17.89 10.91
CA VAL A 161 12.97 -17.54 11.20
C VAL A 161 12.23 -18.85 11.43
N GLY A 162 12.01 -19.19 12.70
CA GLY A 162 11.54 -20.52 13.09
C GLY A 162 12.47 -21.62 12.58
N THR A 163 11.95 -22.51 11.75
CA THR A 163 12.72 -23.61 11.13
C THR A 163 13.33 -23.24 9.77
N GLN A 164 13.07 -22.03 9.27
CA GLN A 164 13.54 -21.59 7.96
C GLN A 164 14.74 -20.64 8.08
N TYR A 165 15.50 -20.50 7.00
CA TYR A 165 16.65 -19.59 6.90
C TYR A 165 16.59 -18.82 5.58
N GLY A 166 16.71 -17.49 5.64
CA GLY A 166 16.64 -16.62 4.47
C GLY A 166 16.52 -15.13 4.84
N GLY A 167 16.46 -14.26 3.83
CA GLY A 167 16.27 -12.82 4.01
C GLY A 167 14.81 -12.49 4.33
N LEU A 168 14.50 -12.12 5.57
CA LEU A 168 13.13 -11.83 6.00
C LEU A 168 12.72 -10.41 5.62
N MET A 169 11.63 -10.27 4.88
CA MET A 169 10.95 -9.01 4.58
C MET A 169 9.53 -9.08 5.11
N VAL A 170 9.11 -8.03 5.80
CA VAL A 170 7.70 -7.81 6.15
C VAL A 170 7.28 -6.60 5.34
N VAL A 171 6.21 -6.71 4.55
CA VAL A 171 5.73 -5.55 3.79
C VAL A 171 5.35 -4.43 4.73
N GLU A 172 5.52 -3.20 4.30
CA GLU A 172 5.15 -2.02 5.06
C GLU A 172 3.63 -1.99 5.17
N HIS A 173 2.91 -1.90 4.04
CA HIS A 173 1.45 -1.75 4.02
C HIS A 173 0.74 -3.09 4.18
N GLY A 174 0.41 -3.48 5.40
CA GLY A 174 -0.40 -4.67 5.70
C GLY A 174 -1.54 -4.36 6.67
N PRO A 175 -2.54 -5.25 6.83
CA PRO A 175 -2.64 -6.59 6.22
C PRO A 175 -2.81 -6.59 4.71
N ILE A 176 -2.36 -7.67 4.06
CA ILE A 176 -2.54 -7.91 2.64
C ILE A 176 -3.88 -8.60 2.41
N ASP A 177 -4.57 -8.28 1.31
CA ASP A 177 -5.65 -9.10 0.78
C ASP A 177 -5.03 -10.38 0.19
N PRO A 178 -5.22 -11.57 0.83
CA PRO A 178 -4.63 -12.81 0.33
C PRO A 178 -5.15 -13.16 -1.07
N GLY A 179 -6.18 -12.46 -1.57
CA GLY A 179 -6.78 -12.67 -2.87
C GLY A 179 -7.91 -13.69 -2.80
N ARG A 180 -8.52 -13.95 -3.96
CA ARG A 180 -9.64 -14.90 -4.07
C ARG A 180 -9.21 -16.37 -4.07
N ASP A 181 -7.92 -16.64 -4.27
CA ASP A 181 -7.37 -17.99 -4.35
C ASP A 181 -6.17 -18.12 -3.40
N ALA A 182 -6.33 -18.93 -2.35
CA ALA A 182 -5.26 -19.19 -1.38
C ALA A 182 -4.05 -19.90 -2.02
N ALA A 183 -4.22 -20.59 -3.15
CA ALA A 183 -3.12 -21.22 -3.88
C ALA A 183 -2.29 -20.21 -4.69
N ASN A 184 -2.90 -19.08 -5.06
CA ASN A 184 -2.27 -18.00 -5.81
C ASN A 184 -2.49 -16.67 -5.09
N PRO A 185 -1.79 -16.46 -3.95
CA PRO A 185 -1.93 -15.21 -3.23
C PRO A 185 -1.59 -14.06 -4.16
N ASN A 186 -2.31 -12.95 -4.01
CA ASN A 186 -2.16 -11.76 -4.83
C ASN A 186 -0.88 -10.98 -4.48
N ILE A 187 0.24 -11.68 -4.39
CA ILE A 187 1.56 -11.21 -4.01
C ILE A 187 2.54 -11.61 -5.12
N VAL A 188 3.20 -10.61 -5.68
CA VAL A 188 4.19 -10.79 -6.75
C VAL A 188 5.48 -10.13 -6.32
N ALA A 189 6.48 -10.93 -5.91
CA ALA A 189 7.81 -10.40 -5.63
C ALA A 189 8.75 -10.53 -6.83
N TYR A 190 9.57 -9.52 -7.12
CA TYR A 190 10.49 -9.46 -8.26
C TYR A 190 11.77 -8.67 -7.93
N GLY A 191 12.80 -8.90 -8.75
CA GLY A 191 14.11 -8.27 -8.64
C GLY A 191 14.21 -6.93 -9.35
N ASN A 192 15.44 -6.53 -9.66
CA ASN A 192 15.72 -5.31 -10.42
C ASN A 192 15.14 -5.40 -11.84
N ASP A 193 14.72 -4.28 -12.40
CA ASP A 193 14.29 -4.22 -13.80
C ASP A 193 15.45 -4.54 -14.74
N LEU A 194 15.17 -5.36 -15.75
CA LEU A 194 16.10 -5.67 -16.83
C LEU A 194 16.32 -4.41 -17.69
N SER A 195 17.51 -4.28 -18.27
CA SER A 195 17.83 -3.22 -19.22
C SER A 195 17.12 -3.49 -20.54
N ARG A 196 16.32 -2.52 -21.01
CA ARG A 196 15.63 -2.61 -22.30
C ARG A 196 16.56 -2.26 -23.45
N SER A 197 16.46 -3.02 -24.53
CA SER A 197 17.09 -2.72 -25.81
C SER A 197 16.05 -2.82 -26.94
N ILE A 198 16.10 -1.89 -27.89
CA ILE A 198 15.12 -1.82 -28.98
C ILE A 198 15.69 -2.51 -30.23
N GLY A 199 14.87 -3.36 -30.85
CA GLY A 199 15.27 -4.20 -31.98
C GLY A 199 15.80 -5.56 -31.53
N ALA A 200 16.05 -6.45 -32.49
CA ALA A 200 16.67 -7.74 -32.21
C ALA A 200 18.18 -7.56 -31.97
N PRO A 201 18.82 -8.45 -31.17
CA PRO A 201 20.27 -8.52 -31.11
C PRO A 201 20.87 -8.65 -32.52
N ARG A 202 22.04 -8.03 -32.75
CA ARG A 202 22.77 -8.23 -34.02
C ARG A 202 23.01 -9.73 -34.24
N GLU A 203 22.78 -10.19 -35.46
CA GLU A 203 23.02 -11.58 -35.88
C GLU A 203 22.15 -12.62 -35.16
N SER A 204 20.99 -12.23 -34.63
CA SER A 204 20.04 -13.17 -34.05
C SER A 204 19.44 -14.07 -35.13
N VAL A 205 19.57 -15.39 -34.97
CA VAL A 205 18.92 -16.39 -35.83
C VAL A 205 17.82 -17.07 -35.04
N PRO A 206 16.54 -16.89 -35.41
CA PRO A 206 15.45 -17.65 -34.82
C PRO A 206 15.63 -19.14 -35.13
N VAL A 207 15.68 -19.98 -34.11
CA VAL A 207 15.79 -21.43 -34.27
C VAL A 207 14.39 -22.02 -34.15
N SER A 208 13.88 -22.61 -35.22
CA SER A 208 12.61 -23.32 -35.20
C SER A 208 12.76 -24.62 -34.39
N SER A 209 12.57 -24.55 -33.07
CA SER A 209 12.42 -25.74 -32.23
C SER A 209 11.08 -25.66 -31.49
N PRO A 210 10.01 -26.30 -32.02
CA PRO A 210 8.62 -25.97 -31.72
C PRO A 210 8.07 -26.84 -30.58
N SER A 211 8.65 -26.77 -29.39
CA SER A 211 7.90 -27.20 -28.21
C SER A 211 7.23 -25.96 -27.63
N ALA A 212 5.92 -25.85 -27.82
CA ALA A 212 5.08 -24.86 -27.15
C ALA A 212 5.16 -24.95 -25.62
N ASP A 213 5.84 -25.97 -25.09
CA ASP A 213 6.01 -26.18 -23.65
C ASP A 213 7.14 -25.37 -23.04
N PHE A 214 7.98 -24.65 -23.81
CA PHE A 214 9.11 -23.91 -23.24
C PHE A 214 8.70 -22.65 -22.47
N VAL A 215 7.60 -22.02 -22.87
CA VAL A 215 7.11 -20.78 -22.26
C VAL A 215 5.62 -20.90 -21.96
N THR A 216 5.27 -20.60 -20.72
CA THR A 216 3.88 -20.53 -20.28
C THR A 216 3.58 -19.15 -19.72
N ALA A 217 2.32 -18.71 -19.82
CA ALA A 217 1.83 -17.65 -18.96
C ALA A 217 1.86 -18.12 -17.48
N ALA A 218 1.78 -17.19 -16.54
CA ALA A 218 1.82 -17.53 -15.10
C ALA A 218 0.64 -18.39 -14.62
N ASN A 219 -0.45 -18.44 -15.37
CA ASN A 219 -1.58 -19.35 -15.13
C ASN A 219 -1.30 -20.79 -15.62
N GLY A 220 -0.12 -21.07 -16.20
CA GLY A 220 0.28 -22.37 -16.72
C GLY A 220 -0.09 -22.65 -18.18
N THR A 221 -0.83 -21.75 -18.85
CA THR A 221 -1.19 -21.89 -20.26
C THR A 221 0.03 -21.70 -21.15
N ASN A 222 0.28 -22.61 -22.08
CA ASN A 222 1.35 -22.50 -23.07
C ASN A 222 1.18 -21.23 -23.93
N VAL A 223 2.27 -20.50 -24.16
CA VAL A 223 2.26 -19.34 -25.06
C VAL A 223 2.57 -19.83 -26.48
N ALA A 224 1.73 -19.46 -27.45
CA ALA A 224 1.94 -19.83 -28.85
C ALA A 224 3.08 -19.02 -29.50
N GLY A 225 3.63 -19.52 -30.61
CA GLY A 225 4.59 -18.76 -31.42
C GLY A 225 5.94 -18.47 -30.74
N VAL A 226 6.29 -19.23 -29.70
CA VAL A 226 7.55 -19.10 -28.97
C VAL A 226 8.71 -19.58 -29.82
N VAL A 227 9.78 -18.79 -29.88
CA VAL A 227 10.98 -19.12 -30.68
C VAL A 227 12.23 -18.93 -29.84
N LEU A 228 13.11 -19.93 -29.84
CA LEU A 228 14.44 -19.81 -29.26
C LEU A 228 15.34 -18.98 -30.18
N VAL A 229 16.15 -18.09 -29.61
CA VAL A 229 16.99 -17.18 -30.39
C VAL A 229 18.45 -17.52 -30.14
N GLN A 230 19.13 -17.94 -31.22
CA GLN A 230 20.58 -18.07 -31.25
C GLN A 230 21.20 -16.69 -31.50
N THR A 231 22.24 -16.35 -30.75
CA THR A 231 23.06 -15.17 -31.02
C THR A 231 24.53 -15.50 -30.74
N PRO A 232 25.46 -15.06 -31.61
CA PRO A 232 26.89 -15.27 -31.41
C PRO A 232 27.46 -14.36 -30.30
N VAL A 233 26.71 -13.33 -29.89
CA VAL A 233 27.11 -12.42 -28.83
C VAL A 233 26.55 -12.93 -27.51
N THR A 234 27.39 -13.02 -26.48
CA THR A 234 26.93 -13.25 -25.10
C THR A 234 26.04 -12.09 -24.67
N THR A 235 24.73 -12.24 -24.81
CA THR A 235 23.76 -11.29 -24.26
C THR A 235 23.82 -11.36 -22.75
N ALA A 236 23.90 -10.21 -22.11
CA ALA A 236 23.98 -10.18 -20.68
C ALA A 236 22.65 -10.65 -20.06
N PRO A 237 22.66 -11.43 -18.96
CA PRO A 237 21.44 -11.99 -18.36
C PRO A 237 20.49 -10.95 -17.78
N TYR A 238 20.90 -9.68 -17.77
CA TYR A 238 20.17 -8.53 -17.27
C TYR A 238 19.55 -7.66 -18.39
N GLU A 239 19.67 -8.04 -19.65
CA GLU A 239 19.13 -7.30 -20.80
C GLU A 239 17.97 -8.07 -21.43
N TYR A 240 16.97 -7.34 -21.95
CA TYR A 240 15.92 -7.89 -22.79
C TYR A 240 15.69 -6.99 -24.00
N PHE A 241 15.16 -7.60 -25.07
CA PHE A 241 14.95 -6.92 -26.33
C PHE A 241 13.47 -6.80 -26.66
N VAL A 242 13.10 -5.70 -27.31
CA VAL A 242 11.74 -5.48 -27.83
C VAL A 242 11.79 -5.39 -29.35
N THR A 243 11.09 -6.30 -30.03
CA THR A 243 10.96 -6.30 -31.49
C THR A 243 9.57 -5.88 -31.92
N ASP A 244 9.49 -5.21 -33.08
CA ASP A 244 8.26 -4.68 -33.66
C ASP A 244 7.41 -3.88 -32.66
N PRO A 245 8.03 -2.99 -31.84
CA PRO A 245 7.28 -2.18 -30.88
C PRO A 245 6.22 -1.36 -31.63
N SER A 246 5.11 -1.05 -30.97
CA SER A 246 3.96 -0.32 -31.56
C SER A 246 3.13 -1.04 -32.62
N THR A 247 3.37 -2.33 -32.85
CA THR A 247 2.54 -3.16 -33.75
C THR A 247 1.79 -4.27 -32.97
N PRO A 248 0.78 -4.93 -33.57
CA PRO A 248 0.17 -6.14 -33.00
C PRO A 248 1.17 -7.27 -32.76
N ASN A 249 2.28 -7.28 -33.50
CA ASN A 249 3.31 -8.32 -33.49
C ASN A 249 4.44 -8.04 -32.49
N ALA A 250 4.27 -7.04 -31.62
CA ALA A 250 5.26 -6.68 -30.61
C ALA A 250 5.64 -7.90 -29.78
N ALA A 251 6.94 -8.13 -29.60
CA ALA A 251 7.46 -9.29 -28.89
C ALA A 251 8.66 -8.93 -28.01
N LEU A 252 8.82 -9.72 -26.96
CA LEU A 252 9.94 -9.62 -26.02
C LEU A 252 10.92 -10.76 -26.28
N MET A 253 12.21 -10.48 -26.31
CA MET A 253 13.24 -11.51 -26.19
C MET A 253 13.79 -11.48 -24.77
N LEU A 254 13.45 -12.51 -24.00
CA LEU A 254 13.79 -12.63 -22.59
C LEU A 254 14.99 -13.58 -22.39
N PRO A 255 15.83 -13.33 -21.38
CA PRO A 255 16.97 -14.20 -21.09
C PRO A 255 16.53 -15.60 -20.64
N THR A 256 17.25 -16.62 -21.10
CA THR A 256 17.10 -18.01 -20.63
C THR A 256 18.05 -18.28 -19.46
N SER A 257 17.81 -19.34 -18.71
CA SER A 257 18.63 -19.72 -17.55
C SER A 257 18.64 -21.24 -17.37
N ARG A 258 19.54 -21.72 -16.50
CA ARG A 258 19.54 -23.11 -16.04
C ARG A 258 18.34 -23.43 -15.15
N PHE A 259 17.87 -22.42 -14.43
CA PHE A 259 16.66 -22.51 -13.62
C PHE A 259 15.46 -22.02 -14.41
N THR A 260 14.28 -22.55 -14.10
CA THR A 260 13.02 -21.98 -14.59
C THR A 260 12.89 -20.56 -14.06
N ARG A 261 12.84 -19.59 -14.98
CA ARG A 261 12.73 -18.16 -14.66
C ARG A 261 11.28 -17.73 -14.85
N LEU A 262 10.74 -17.06 -13.86
CA LEU A 262 9.49 -16.35 -13.99
C LEU A 262 9.84 -14.87 -14.19
N TYR A 263 9.19 -14.19 -15.12
CA TYR A 263 9.36 -12.76 -15.34
C TYR A 263 8.03 -12.04 -15.09
N ARG A 264 8.14 -10.86 -14.49
CA ARG A 264 7.09 -9.85 -14.39
C ARG A 264 7.25 -8.90 -15.58
N ILE A 265 6.20 -8.78 -16.39
CA ILE A 265 6.10 -7.86 -17.51
C ILE A 265 5.10 -6.77 -17.15
N ARG A 266 5.53 -5.52 -17.28
CA ARG A 266 4.65 -4.35 -17.27
C ARG A 266 4.58 -3.81 -18.68
N VAL A 267 3.37 -3.54 -19.16
CA VAL A 267 3.15 -3.03 -20.52
C VAL A 267 1.79 -2.34 -20.60
N SER A 268 1.77 -1.25 -21.35
CA SER A 268 0.56 -0.56 -21.76
C SER A 268 0.34 -0.80 -23.26
N GLY A 269 -0.88 -1.16 -23.62
CA GLY A 269 -1.22 -1.43 -25.01
C GLY A 269 -2.67 -1.09 -25.33
N TYR A 270 -2.95 -0.91 -26.61
CA TYR A 270 -4.30 -0.75 -27.11
C TYR A 270 -4.85 -2.11 -27.48
N VAL A 271 -5.95 -2.48 -26.83
CA VAL A 271 -6.59 -3.79 -26.93
C VAL A 271 -8.03 -3.62 -27.33
N GLY A 272 -8.49 -4.43 -28.27
CA GLY A 272 -9.89 -4.48 -28.66
C GLY A 272 -10.11 -5.06 -30.05
N ALA A 273 -11.37 -5.14 -30.45
CA ALA A 273 -11.75 -5.42 -31.83
C ALA A 273 -11.50 -4.21 -32.75
N SER A 274 -11.35 -4.48 -34.06
CA SER A 274 -11.14 -3.43 -35.07
C SER A 274 -12.21 -2.33 -34.98
N GLY A 275 -11.80 -1.11 -34.62
CA GLY A 275 -12.66 0.08 -34.51
C GLY A 275 -13.17 0.39 -33.10
N ASN A 276 -13.04 -0.53 -32.13
CA ASN A 276 -13.39 -0.32 -30.72
C ASN A 276 -12.26 -0.86 -29.84
N TYR A 277 -11.31 0.00 -29.48
CA TYR A 277 -10.17 -0.39 -28.66
C TYR A 277 -10.01 0.54 -27.46
N ASN A 278 -9.52 -0.04 -26.37
CA ASN A 278 -9.21 0.67 -25.14
C ASN A 278 -7.72 0.51 -24.84
N ARG A 279 -7.12 1.57 -24.29
CA ARG A 279 -5.80 1.45 -23.68
C ARG A 279 -5.93 0.69 -22.36
N VAL A 280 -5.12 -0.34 -22.18
CA VAL A 280 -5.07 -1.15 -20.96
C VAL A 280 -3.64 -1.13 -20.43
N ASP A 281 -3.51 -0.79 -19.14
CA ASP A 281 -2.25 -0.88 -18.41
C ASP A 281 -2.19 -2.19 -17.66
N TYR A 282 -1.27 -3.05 -18.09
CA TYR A 282 -0.99 -4.27 -17.38
C TYR A 282 0.22 -4.10 -16.48
N VAL A 283 -0.01 -4.21 -15.17
CA VAL A 283 1.00 -3.89 -14.15
C VAL A 283 1.93 -5.06 -13.88
N SER A 284 1.40 -6.29 -13.95
CA SER A 284 2.14 -7.49 -13.55
C SER A 284 1.68 -8.72 -14.35
N LEU A 285 1.98 -8.76 -15.65
CA LEU A 285 1.89 -10.01 -16.41
C LEU A 285 3.01 -10.95 -15.98
N GLY A 286 2.67 -12.22 -15.79
CA GLY A 286 3.66 -13.24 -15.50
C GLY A 286 3.94 -14.13 -16.72
N VAL A 287 5.21 -14.33 -17.03
CA VAL A 287 5.67 -15.28 -18.06
C VAL A 287 6.73 -16.20 -17.48
N VAL A 288 6.56 -17.50 -17.66
CA VAL A 288 7.48 -18.54 -17.20
C VAL A 288 8.32 -19.02 -18.38
N VAL A 289 9.63 -18.95 -18.25
CA VAL A 289 10.61 -19.53 -19.19
C VAL A 289 11.24 -20.74 -18.53
N LYS A 290 11.05 -21.94 -19.10
CA LYS A 290 11.60 -23.18 -18.54
C LYS A 290 13.13 -23.17 -18.50
N GLY A 291 13.68 -23.73 -17.43
CA GLY A 291 15.11 -23.91 -17.29
C GLY A 291 15.68 -24.85 -18.36
N MET A 292 16.91 -24.60 -18.77
CA MET A 292 17.61 -25.35 -19.82
C MET A 292 18.93 -25.91 -19.30
N THR A 293 19.51 -26.88 -20.03
CA THR A 293 20.88 -27.32 -19.73
C THR A 293 21.89 -26.20 -19.99
N ALA A 294 23.08 -26.30 -19.39
CA ALA A 294 24.14 -25.31 -19.56
C ALA A 294 24.50 -25.04 -21.04
N ASP A 295 24.57 -26.10 -21.85
CA ASP A 295 24.86 -25.99 -23.29
C ASP A 295 23.70 -25.35 -24.05
N GLN A 296 22.46 -25.66 -23.69
CA GLN A 296 21.28 -25.05 -24.31
C GLN A 296 21.17 -23.55 -24.00
N VAL A 297 21.48 -23.12 -22.77
CA VAL A 297 21.53 -21.69 -22.41
C VAL A 297 22.62 -20.98 -23.23
N ARG A 298 23.79 -21.61 -23.40
CA ARG A 298 24.88 -21.05 -24.21
C ARG A 298 24.47 -20.90 -25.69
N LEU A 299 23.75 -21.88 -26.23
CA LEU A 299 23.30 -21.85 -27.63
C LEU A 299 22.10 -20.92 -27.83
N ASN A 300 21.16 -20.89 -26.90
CA ASN A 300 19.90 -20.16 -27.00
C ASN A 300 19.74 -19.25 -25.76
N PRO A 301 20.51 -18.16 -25.66
CA PRO A 301 20.51 -17.30 -24.49
C PRO A 301 19.23 -16.47 -24.35
N LEU A 302 18.40 -16.42 -25.40
CA LEU A 302 17.17 -15.65 -25.45
C LEU A 302 15.98 -16.51 -25.94
N VAL A 303 14.79 -16.17 -25.47
CA VAL A 303 13.52 -16.69 -25.95
C VAL A 303 12.60 -15.55 -26.39
N ARG A 304 12.07 -15.64 -27.61
CA ARG A 304 11.09 -14.68 -28.15
C ARG A 304 9.68 -15.08 -27.70
N VAL A 305 8.98 -14.12 -27.10
CA VAL A 305 7.61 -14.22 -26.60
C VAL A 305 6.79 -13.09 -27.21
N GLY A 306 5.80 -13.42 -28.04
CA GLY A 306 4.88 -12.42 -28.58
C GLY A 306 3.93 -11.90 -27.51
N LEU A 307 3.72 -10.58 -27.47
CA LEU A 307 2.89 -9.95 -26.44
C LEU A 307 1.41 -10.25 -26.63
N ASN A 308 0.93 -10.30 -27.88
CA ASN A 308 -0.47 -10.65 -28.15
C ASN A 308 -0.77 -12.09 -27.70
N GLU A 309 0.13 -13.03 -28.01
CA GLU A 309 0.03 -14.43 -27.61
C GLU A 309 0.11 -14.59 -26.09
N LEU A 310 0.99 -13.81 -25.43
CA LEU A 310 1.11 -13.81 -23.98
C LEU A 310 -0.16 -13.26 -23.30
N LEU A 311 -0.73 -12.17 -23.81
CA LEU A 311 -1.98 -11.59 -23.30
C LEU A 311 -3.14 -12.59 -23.46
N ASN A 312 -3.24 -13.23 -24.63
CA ASN A 312 -4.24 -14.26 -24.89
C ASN A 312 -4.07 -15.47 -23.95
N ALA A 313 -2.84 -16.00 -23.82
CA ALA A 313 -2.54 -17.13 -22.93
C ALA A 313 -2.77 -16.79 -21.45
N SER A 314 -2.57 -15.52 -21.06
CA SER A 314 -2.87 -15.03 -19.71
C SER A 314 -4.37 -14.91 -19.42
N GLY A 315 -5.22 -15.00 -20.44
CA GLY A 315 -6.68 -14.88 -20.31
C GLY A 315 -7.15 -13.48 -19.98
N VAL A 316 -6.37 -12.45 -20.34
CA VAL A 316 -6.69 -11.05 -20.07
C VAL A 316 -7.34 -10.32 -21.25
N LEU A 317 -7.44 -10.99 -22.40
CA LEU A 317 -8.17 -10.52 -23.57
C LEU A 317 -9.57 -11.14 -23.56
N ASP A 318 -10.58 -10.32 -23.84
CA ASP A 318 -11.93 -10.82 -24.07
C ASP A 318 -12.01 -11.57 -25.41
N ALA A 319 -13.04 -12.41 -25.58
CA ALA A 319 -13.21 -13.19 -26.80
C ALA A 319 -13.40 -12.26 -28.02
N GLY A 320 -12.46 -12.31 -28.97
CA GLY A 320 -12.45 -11.48 -30.17
C GLY A 320 -11.59 -10.22 -30.07
N ASP A 321 -11.09 -9.89 -28.89
CA ASP A 321 -10.12 -8.81 -28.71
C ASP A 321 -8.70 -9.26 -29.08
N ALA A 322 -7.91 -8.32 -29.59
CA ALA A 322 -6.50 -8.52 -29.87
C ALA A 322 -5.70 -7.29 -29.43
N LEU A 323 -4.41 -7.50 -29.19
CA LEU A 323 -3.45 -6.41 -29.07
C LEU A 323 -3.28 -5.74 -30.45
N LEU A 324 -3.56 -4.44 -30.51
CA LEU A 324 -3.41 -3.65 -31.74
C LEU A 324 -2.07 -2.93 -31.78
N SER A 325 -1.60 -2.43 -30.64
CA SER A 325 -0.30 -1.78 -30.52
C SER A 325 0.14 -1.67 -29.07
N THR A 326 1.42 -1.42 -28.86
CA THR A 326 2.04 -1.25 -27.54
C THR A 326 2.71 0.11 -27.43
N GLU A 327 2.68 0.69 -26.23
CA GLU A 327 3.47 1.88 -25.92
C GLU A 327 4.88 1.41 -25.53
N VAL A 328 5.85 1.57 -26.44
CA VAL A 328 7.21 1.03 -26.28
C VAL A 328 7.85 1.43 -24.94
N ASP A 329 7.60 2.65 -24.49
CA ASP A 329 8.21 3.20 -23.28
C ASP A 329 7.70 2.57 -21.99
N THR A 330 6.52 1.96 -22.04
CA THR A 330 5.88 1.31 -20.88
C THR A 330 6.30 -0.14 -20.69
N ILE A 331 6.93 -0.74 -21.71
CA ILE A 331 7.38 -2.13 -21.66
C ILE A 331 8.55 -2.22 -20.70
N GLN A 332 8.36 -2.94 -19.60
CA GLN A 332 9.38 -3.26 -18.59
C GLN A 332 9.33 -4.76 -18.27
N ALA A 333 10.49 -5.36 -18.04
CA ALA A 333 10.61 -6.76 -17.65
C ALA A 333 11.52 -6.87 -16.42
N ALA A 334 11.12 -7.69 -15.44
CA ALA A 334 11.93 -7.98 -14.27
C ALA A 334 11.83 -9.47 -13.91
N PRO A 335 12.92 -10.13 -13.47
CA PRO A 335 12.86 -11.49 -12.96
C PRO A 335 12.02 -11.52 -11.67
N ARG A 336 11.04 -12.42 -11.64
CA ARG A 336 10.13 -12.65 -10.51
C ARG A 336 10.69 -13.76 -9.62
N TYR A 337 10.55 -13.60 -8.30
CA TYR A 337 10.85 -14.65 -7.35
C TYR A 337 9.80 -15.76 -7.43
N LYS A 338 10.28 -16.99 -7.61
CA LYS A 338 9.45 -18.20 -7.56
C LYS A 338 9.10 -18.51 -6.11
N ALA A 339 7.80 -18.59 -5.82
CA ALA A 339 7.31 -19.02 -4.52
C ALA A 339 7.53 -20.54 -4.34
N LEU A 340 8.16 -20.93 -3.23
CA LEU A 340 8.30 -22.29 -2.77
C LEU A 340 7.39 -22.54 -1.57
N LEU A 341 7.01 -23.80 -1.35
CA LEU A 341 6.32 -24.22 -0.14
C LEU A 341 7.22 -24.01 1.09
N VAL A 342 6.60 -23.65 2.21
CA VAL A 342 7.31 -23.59 3.51
C VAL A 342 7.87 -24.99 3.81
N GLY A 343 9.16 -25.07 4.14
CA GLY A 343 9.87 -26.34 4.35
C GLY A 343 10.58 -26.91 3.12
N ALA A 344 10.27 -26.47 1.90
CA ALA A 344 11.02 -26.88 0.71
C ALA A 344 12.49 -26.41 0.79
N ALA A 345 13.43 -27.23 0.30
CA ALA A 345 14.83 -26.83 0.22
C ALA A 345 15.03 -25.74 -0.85
N TRP A 346 15.95 -24.82 -0.61
CA TRP A 346 16.41 -23.85 -1.61
C TRP A 346 17.19 -24.58 -2.71
N SER A 347 16.95 -24.27 -3.97
CA SER A 347 17.60 -24.96 -5.10
C SER A 347 19.00 -24.44 -5.42
N GLY A 348 19.42 -23.35 -4.79
CA GLY A 348 20.61 -22.59 -5.18
C GLY A 348 20.30 -21.36 -6.01
N ASP A 349 19.04 -21.19 -6.42
CA ASP A 349 18.59 -20.05 -7.20
C ASP A 349 18.38 -18.80 -6.32
N GLU A 350 18.81 -17.65 -6.84
CA GLU A 350 18.67 -16.34 -6.22
C GLU A 350 17.23 -15.81 -6.33
N PHE A 351 16.47 -16.23 -7.34
CA PHE A 351 15.08 -15.82 -7.55
C PHE A 351 14.08 -16.80 -6.93
N GLU A 352 14.33 -17.25 -5.70
CA GLU A 352 13.40 -18.06 -4.91
C GLU A 352 12.94 -17.32 -3.65
N MET A 353 11.68 -17.52 -3.27
CA MET A 353 11.10 -17.01 -2.04
C MET A 353 10.15 -18.02 -1.41
N LYS A 354 9.83 -17.82 -0.13
CA LYS A 354 8.75 -18.49 0.58
C LYS A 354 7.83 -17.43 1.16
N ILE A 355 6.53 -17.65 1.03
CA ILE A 355 5.52 -16.82 1.70
C ILE A 355 5.25 -17.48 3.04
N LEU A 356 5.68 -16.85 4.13
CA LEU A 356 5.50 -17.41 5.47
C LEU A 356 4.13 -17.06 6.04
N ASP A 357 3.63 -15.85 5.77
CA ASP A 357 2.29 -15.41 6.17
C ASP A 357 1.71 -14.47 5.11
N THR A 358 0.59 -14.86 4.50
CA THR A 358 -0.10 -14.07 3.46
C THR A 358 -0.93 -12.92 4.01
N ASN A 359 -1.35 -12.97 5.28
CA ASN A 359 -2.21 -11.94 5.88
C ASN A 359 -1.38 -10.73 6.31
N VAL A 360 -0.22 -10.96 6.93
CA VAL A 360 0.68 -9.88 7.37
C VAL A 360 1.69 -9.48 6.28
N GLY A 361 1.87 -10.35 5.28
CA GLY A 361 2.84 -10.12 4.20
C GLY A 361 4.27 -10.38 4.65
N VAL A 362 4.50 -11.55 5.23
CA VAL A 362 5.80 -12.00 5.70
C VAL A 362 6.43 -12.89 4.64
N LEU A 363 7.51 -12.41 4.03
CA LEU A 363 8.21 -13.05 2.92
C LEU A 363 9.63 -13.41 3.33
N LEU A 364 10.08 -14.59 2.92
CA LEU A 364 11.44 -15.06 3.15
C LEU A 364 12.12 -15.32 1.82
N PHE A 365 13.12 -14.50 1.49
CA PHE A 365 13.90 -14.64 0.27
C PHE A 365 15.05 -15.63 0.45
N SER A 366 15.41 -16.30 -0.64
CA SER A 366 16.55 -17.23 -0.71
C SER A 366 17.82 -16.57 -0.17
N PRO A 367 18.65 -17.29 0.63
CA PRO A 367 19.90 -16.72 1.15
C PRO A 367 20.87 -16.32 0.04
N TYR A 368 20.81 -16.98 -1.12
CA TYR A 368 21.61 -16.65 -2.30
C TYR A 368 21.26 -15.28 -2.91
N ALA A 369 20.02 -14.83 -2.74
CA ALA A 369 19.54 -13.55 -3.24
C ALA A 369 20.27 -12.35 -2.61
N ARG A 370 20.78 -12.49 -1.38
CA ARG A 370 21.49 -11.41 -0.68
C ARG A 370 22.82 -11.05 -1.35
N GLU A 371 23.52 -12.07 -1.85
CA GLU A 371 24.83 -11.94 -2.50
C GLU A 371 24.71 -11.69 -4.01
N GLY A 372 23.51 -11.94 -4.57
CA GLY A 372 23.18 -11.66 -5.96
C GLY A 372 23.42 -10.18 -6.32
N VAL A 373 24.01 -9.98 -7.49
CA VAL A 373 24.23 -8.65 -8.09
C VAL A 373 23.77 -8.63 -9.52
N VAL A 374 23.14 -7.54 -9.92
CA VAL A 374 22.80 -7.25 -11.30
C VAL A 374 23.89 -6.36 -11.86
N SER A 375 24.65 -6.88 -12.83
CA SER A 375 25.63 -6.07 -13.56
C SER A 375 24.90 -5.19 -14.57
N ARG A 376 25.39 -3.99 -14.80
CA ARG A 376 24.87 -3.03 -15.80
C ARG A 376 25.97 -2.73 -16.82
N PRO A 377 25.61 -2.18 -18.00
CA PRO A 377 26.60 -1.67 -18.94
C PRO A 377 27.54 -0.67 -18.25
N GLY A 378 28.84 -0.74 -18.55
CA GLY A 378 29.86 0.11 -17.91
C GLY A 378 30.45 -0.46 -16.61
N GLY A 379 30.15 -1.71 -16.26
CA GLY A 379 30.78 -2.40 -15.12
C GLY A 379 30.21 -2.01 -13.75
N VAL A 380 29.10 -1.28 -13.72
CA VAL A 380 28.38 -0.98 -12.48
C VAL A 380 27.62 -2.22 -12.03
N SER A 381 27.73 -2.60 -10.76
CA SER A 381 26.97 -3.70 -10.17
C SER A 381 26.01 -3.16 -9.11
N GLU A 382 24.73 -3.48 -9.26
CA GLU A 382 23.68 -3.18 -8.30
C GLU A 382 23.40 -4.41 -7.44
N PRO A 383 23.15 -4.28 -6.13
CA PRO A 383 22.67 -5.39 -5.33
C PRO A 383 21.28 -5.83 -5.78
N LEU A 384 20.98 -7.12 -5.61
CA LEU A 384 19.66 -7.63 -5.91
C LEU A 384 18.61 -7.01 -4.97
N LEU A 385 17.52 -6.53 -5.57
CA LEU A 385 16.37 -5.97 -4.87
C LEU A 385 15.29 -7.05 -4.71
N ALA A 386 14.47 -6.86 -3.68
CA ALA A 386 13.21 -7.56 -3.48
C ALA A 386 12.11 -6.51 -3.48
N ARG A 387 11.40 -6.39 -4.61
CA ARG A 387 10.21 -5.57 -4.79
C ARG A 387 8.97 -6.45 -4.76
N VAL A 388 7.86 -5.95 -4.27
CA VAL A 388 6.62 -6.70 -4.06
C VAL A 388 5.44 -5.87 -4.54
N ASP A 389 4.62 -6.47 -5.38
CA ASP A 389 3.29 -5.96 -5.72
C ASP A 389 2.24 -6.77 -4.95
N TYR A 390 1.28 -6.10 -4.33
CA TYR A 390 0.23 -6.75 -3.57
C TYR A 390 -0.96 -5.81 -3.31
N ASP A 391 -2.09 -6.35 -2.86
CA ASP A 391 -3.25 -5.55 -2.46
C ASP A 391 -3.30 -5.37 -0.95
N VAL A 392 -3.45 -4.13 -0.49
CA VAL A 392 -3.80 -3.87 0.91
C VAL A 392 -5.23 -4.34 1.14
N LEU A 393 -5.45 -5.07 2.23
CA LEU A 393 -6.76 -5.58 2.59
C LEU A 393 -7.74 -4.45 2.82
N ASP A 394 -7.42 -3.52 3.72
CA ASP A 394 -8.32 -2.46 4.14
C ASP A 394 -7.51 -1.32 4.79
N TRP A 395 -7.51 -0.14 4.17
CA TRP A 395 -6.83 1.06 4.69
C TRP A 395 -7.45 1.61 5.98
N ARG A 396 -8.60 1.08 6.42
CA ARG A 396 -9.16 1.35 7.76
C ARG A 396 -8.54 0.51 8.86
N ILE A 397 -7.70 -0.46 8.51
CA ILE A 397 -6.80 -1.12 9.46
C ILE A 397 -5.59 -0.21 9.60
N LEU A 398 -5.55 0.47 10.73
CA LEU A 398 -4.46 1.36 11.09
C LEU A 398 -3.30 0.55 11.61
N ARG A 399 -2.10 1.11 11.44
CA ARG A 399 -0.86 0.53 11.93
C ARG A 399 -0.11 1.57 12.75
N GLU A 400 0.51 1.12 13.83
CA GLU A 400 1.49 1.88 14.58
C GLU A 400 2.66 0.97 14.93
N GLU A 401 3.86 1.52 14.98
CA GLU A 401 5.08 0.80 15.34
C GLU A 401 5.65 1.41 16.62
N PHE A 402 6.00 0.55 17.58
CA PHE A 402 6.67 0.98 18.80
C PHE A 402 7.76 0.00 19.18
N ARG A 403 8.81 0.53 19.82
CA ARG A 403 9.87 -0.27 20.40
C ARG A 403 9.59 -0.51 21.87
N VAL A 404 9.68 -1.76 22.31
CA VAL A 404 9.54 -2.10 23.72
C VAL A 404 10.85 -1.74 24.44
N VAL A 405 10.76 -0.92 25.49
CA VAL A 405 11.93 -0.42 26.23
C VAL A 405 11.69 -0.54 27.74
N GLY A 406 12.49 -1.38 28.39
CA GLY A 406 12.45 -1.60 29.83
C GLY A 406 11.17 -2.30 30.28
N ASP A 407 10.84 -2.14 31.56
CA ASP A 407 9.69 -2.84 32.17
C ASP A 407 8.33 -2.15 31.87
N ASN A 408 8.35 -1.01 31.18
CA ASN A 408 7.14 -0.29 30.77
C ASN A 408 6.53 -0.96 29.53
N ALA A 409 5.55 -1.81 29.79
CA ALA A 409 4.92 -2.63 28.77
C ALA A 409 3.61 -2.04 28.20
N SER A 410 3.26 -0.80 28.55
CA SER A 410 2.00 -0.17 28.11
C SER A 410 2.22 0.92 27.05
N PHE A 411 1.51 0.80 25.93
CA PHE A 411 1.62 1.66 24.75
C PHE A 411 0.25 2.21 24.37
N PRO A 412 0.04 3.54 24.47
CA PRO A 412 -1.18 4.16 24.00
C PRO A 412 -1.16 4.28 22.47
N LEU A 413 -2.27 3.93 21.83
CA LEU A 413 -2.50 4.13 20.41
C LEU A 413 -2.92 5.58 20.13
N ALA A 414 -2.60 6.06 18.93
CA ALA A 414 -2.99 7.38 18.46
C ALA A 414 -4.53 7.56 18.39
N ILE A 415 -5.26 6.48 18.12
CA ILE A 415 -6.73 6.48 18.13
C ILE A 415 -7.28 5.63 19.28
N GLN A 416 -8.13 6.26 20.07
CA GLN A 416 -8.90 5.63 21.13
C GLN A 416 -10.23 5.07 20.60
N SER A 417 -10.92 4.22 21.36
CA SER A 417 -12.18 3.59 20.96
C SER A 417 -12.05 2.69 19.72
N LEU A 418 -11.49 1.51 19.96
CA LEU A 418 -11.26 0.47 18.96
C LEU A 418 -12.57 -0.29 18.66
N LYS A 419 -12.68 -0.85 17.46
CA LYS A 419 -13.80 -1.74 17.09
C LYS A 419 -13.74 -3.02 17.91
N VAL A 420 -14.90 -3.54 18.27
CA VAL A 420 -15.06 -4.85 18.92
C VAL A 420 -15.85 -5.76 17.99
N GLY A 421 -15.40 -7.00 17.80
CA GLY A 421 -15.94 -7.92 16.78
C GLY A 421 -17.41 -8.27 17.01
N SER A 422 -17.85 -8.28 18.28
CA SER A 422 -19.24 -8.53 18.68
C SER A 422 -20.19 -7.35 18.46
N GLN A 423 -19.70 -6.18 18.03
CA GLN A 423 -20.55 -5.02 17.74
C GLN A 423 -20.83 -4.93 16.24
N SER A 424 -22.02 -4.45 15.90
CA SER A 424 -22.32 -4.08 14.52
C SER A 424 -21.70 -2.73 14.14
N GLY A 425 -21.23 -2.65 12.91
CA GLY A 425 -20.85 -1.40 12.26
C GLY A 425 -22.06 -0.55 11.88
N PRO A 426 -21.84 0.63 11.29
CA PRO A 426 -22.91 1.53 10.85
C PRO A 426 -23.85 0.94 9.80
N ASP A 427 -23.40 -0.07 9.06
CA ASP A 427 -24.18 -0.80 8.06
C ASP A 427 -25.00 -1.96 8.66
N GLY A 428 -25.04 -2.08 10.00
CA GLY A 428 -25.77 -3.11 10.73
C GLY A 428 -25.08 -4.48 10.74
N ARG A 429 -24.01 -4.67 9.96
CA ARG A 429 -23.25 -5.93 9.93
C ARG A 429 -22.28 -6.00 11.10
N SER A 430 -21.99 -7.22 11.57
CA SER A 430 -20.95 -7.42 12.58
C SER A 430 -19.63 -6.84 12.09
N ASN A 431 -18.88 -6.20 12.99
CA ASN A 431 -17.52 -5.78 12.68
C ASN A 431 -16.70 -7.03 12.34
N GLY A 432 -16.35 -7.18 11.06
CA GLY A 432 -15.48 -8.26 10.61
C GLY A 432 -14.15 -8.21 11.37
N GLN A 433 -13.63 -9.38 11.70
CA GLN A 433 -12.30 -9.50 12.29
C GLN A 433 -11.25 -8.99 11.30
N ILE A 434 -10.11 -8.52 11.82
CA ILE A 434 -8.89 -8.50 11.00
C ILE A 434 -8.61 -9.97 10.67
N PRO A 435 -8.47 -10.38 9.39
CA PRO A 435 -8.38 -11.78 9.02
C PRO A 435 -7.44 -12.53 9.94
N ASN A 436 -7.96 -13.61 10.52
CA ASN A 436 -7.36 -14.25 11.68
C ASN A 436 -5.91 -14.64 11.39
N ILE A 437 -4.99 -13.92 12.03
CA ILE A 437 -3.56 -14.16 11.96
C ILE A 437 -3.11 -15.05 13.12
N ASP A 438 -3.99 -15.31 14.09
CA ASP A 438 -3.70 -16.18 15.21
C ASP A 438 -4.23 -17.61 14.95
N PRO A 439 -3.35 -18.61 14.79
CA PRO A 439 -3.76 -20.01 14.68
C PRO A 439 -4.48 -20.52 15.95
N ALA A 440 -4.39 -19.80 17.07
CA ALA A 440 -4.98 -20.18 18.36
C ALA A 440 -6.40 -19.62 18.61
N GLY A 441 -7.01 -18.93 17.63
CA GLY A 441 -8.42 -18.55 17.67
C GLY A 441 -8.75 -17.30 18.48
N ALA A 442 -7.80 -16.37 18.61
CA ALA A 442 -8.08 -15.07 19.22
C ALA A 442 -9.14 -14.29 18.42
N THR A 443 -10.04 -13.61 19.14
CA THR A 443 -11.22 -12.96 18.56
C THR A 443 -11.09 -11.45 18.39
N ASP A 444 -9.88 -10.93 18.58
CA ASP A 444 -9.65 -9.49 18.73
C ASP A 444 -9.39 -8.79 17.39
N ASN A 445 -9.92 -7.57 17.27
CA ASN A 445 -9.70 -6.69 16.11
C ASN A 445 -8.38 -5.91 16.22
N VAL A 446 -7.42 -6.48 16.92
CA VAL A 446 -6.08 -5.93 17.12
C VAL A 446 -5.12 -7.08 16.93
N VAL A 447 -4.00 -6.85 16.25
CA VAL A 447 -2.97 -7.86 16.04
C VAL A 447 -1.61 -7.21 16.28
N LEU A 448 -0.74 -7.86 17.04
CA LEU A 448 0.64 -7.42 17.24
C LEU A 448 1.59 -8.30 16.44
N VAL A 449 2.38 -7.68 15.58
CA VAL A 449 3.37 -8.33 14.73
C VAL A 449 4.76 -7.91 15.20
N ASP A 450 5.63 -8.88 15.50
CA ASP A 450 7.05 -8.61 15.72
C ASP A 450 7.77 -8.50 14.38
N LEU A 451 8.29 -7.30 14.06
CA LEU A 451 9.01 -7.04 12.82
C LEU A 451 10.38 -7.75 12.78
N THR A 452 10.87 -8.24 13.92
CA THR A 452 12.13 -8.97 14.01
C THR A 452 11.99 -10.40 13.47
N THR A 453 10.86 -11.06 13.68
CA THR A 453 10.67 -12.45 13.26
C THR A 453 9.51 -12.63 12.29
N GLY A 454 8.75 -11.57 12.00
CA GLY A 454 7.49 -11.64 11.26
C GLY A 454 6.45 -12.51 11.96
N SER A 455 6.58 -12.69 13.28
CA SER A 455 5.70 -13.53 14.09
C SER A 455 4.62 -12.69 14.75
N ILE A 456 3.50 -13.31 15.10
CA ILE A 456 2.41 -12.64 15.81
C ILE A 456 2.57 -12.89 17.31
N VAL A 457 2.26 -11.91 18.15
CA VAL A 457 2.24 -12.10 19.60
C VAL A 457 1.02 -12.96 19.96
N ASP A 458 1.25 -14.02 20.71
CA ASP A 458 0.19 -14.96 21.14
C ASP A 458 -0.73 -14.29 22.17
N GLU A 459 -2.01 -14.14 21.81
CA GLU A 459 -3.00 -13.51 22.68
C GLU A 459 -3.63 -14.48 23.68
N THR A 460 -3.53 -15.79 23.46
CA THR A 460 -4.24 -16.80 24.27
C THR A 460 -3.68 -17.01 25.67
N ASN A 461 -2.41 -16.65 25.89
CA ASN A 461 -1.73 -16.82 27.18
C ASN A 461 -1.71 -15.55 28.04
N ALA A 462 -2.64 -14.61 27.79
CA ALA A 462 -2.70 -13.30 28.44
C ALA A 462 -1.40 -12.48 28.32
N ALA A 463 -0.54 -12.78 27.33
CA ALA A 463 0.70 -12.03 27.07
C ALA A 463 0.42 -10.58 26.65
N VAL A 464 -0.81 -10.29 26.21
CA VAL A 464 -1.26 -8.95 25.84
C VAL A 464 -2.64 -8.68 26.44
N ALA A 465 -2.81 -7.50 27.01
CA ALA A 465 -4.10 -6.95 27.41
C ALA A 465 -4.39 -5.67 26.61
N ILE A 466 -5.57 -5.59 26.00
CA ILE A 466 -5.98 -4.45 25.16
C ILE A 466 -7.19 -3.76 25.79
N ASP A 467 -6.99 -2.54 26.30
CA ASP A 467 -8.10 -1.66 26.65
C ASP A 467 -8.61 -0.97 25.37
N LYS A 468 -9.63 -1.57 24.75
CA LYS A 468 -10.25 -1.07 23.51
C LYS A 468 -10.91 0.29 23.68
N SER A 469 -11.30 0.68 24.90
CA SER A 469 -11.92 1.99 25.15
C SER A 469 -10.90 3.12 25.15
N ARG A 470 -9.74 2.87 25.76
CA ARG A 470 -8.63 3.83 25.85
C ARG A 470 -7.62 3.70 24.72
N GLY A 471 -7.68 2.64 23.93
CA GLY A 471 -6.65 2.31 22.94
C GLY A 471 -5.31 2.05 23.63
N LEU A 472 -5.29 1.32 24.74
CA LEU A 472 -4.05 1.02 25.46
C LEU A 472 -3.69 -0.45 25.28
N VAL A 473 -2.51 -0.71 24.72
CA VAL A 473 -1.92 -2.04 24.59
C VAL A 473 -0.98 -2.26 25.75
N THR A 474 -1.14 -3.32 26.52
CA THR A 474 -0.23 -3.69 27.62
C THR A 474 0.31 -5.08 27.39
N LEU A 475 1.63 -5.23 27.33
CA LEU A 475 2.27 -6.54 27.34
C LEU A 475 2.36 -7.01 28.80
N ASN A 476 1.89 -8.23 29.06
CA ASN A 476 2.03 -8.84 30.37
C ASN A 476 3.19 -9.82 30.31
N ASP A 477 4.09 -9.72 31.28
CA ASP A 477 5.19 -10.67 31.42
C ASP A 477 4.64 -12.05 31.77
N ILE A 478 4.78 -13.00 30.84
CA ILE A 478 4.30 -14.38 31.02
C ILE A 478 5.23 -15.24 31.87
N ASP A 479 6.48 -14.79 32.09
CA ASP A 479 7.48 -15.52 32.87
C ASP A 479 8.36 -14.55 33.69
N THR A 480 7.82 -14.18 34.85
CA THR A 480 8.47 -13.28 35.82
C THR A 480 9.73 -13.85 36.47
N SER A 481 10.10 -15.10 36.16
CA SER A 481 11.35 -15.70 36.63
C SER A 481 12.56 -15.28 35.80
N ARG A 482 12.35 -14.70 34.62
CA ARG A 482 13.41 -14.21 33.73
C ARG A 482 13.42 -12.69 33.69
N PRO A 483 14.60 -12.05 33.59
CA PRO A 483 14.66 -10.60 33.40
C PRO A 483 13.99 -10.17 32.10
N GLY A 484 13.27 -9.05 32.15
CA GLY A 484 12.60 -8.44 31.00
C GLY A 484 11.19 -8.97 30.76
N VAL A 485 10.43 -8.30 29.88
CA VAL A 485 9.04 -8.66 29.61
C VAL A 485 8.99 -9.86 28.68
N GLN A 486 8.74 -11.05 29.22
CA GLN A 486 8.61 -12.25 28.39
C GLN A 486 7.26 -12.25 27.69
N ILE A 487 7.27 -12.50 26.39
CA ILE A 487 6.08 -12.72 25.57
C ILE A 487 6.24 -14.02 24.79
N ARG A 488 5.14 -14.55 24.28
CA ARG A 488 5.13 -15.71 23.40
C ARG A 488 4.79 -15.27 21.99
N LEU A 489 5.58 -15.71 21.02
CA LEU A 489 5.37 -15.44 19.60
C LEU A 489 4.86 -16.70 18.90
N ASN A 490 3.81 -16.56 18.10
CA ASN A 490 3.34 -17.54 17.14
C ASN A 490 4.19 -17.40 15.87
N LEU A 491 5.08 -18.37 15.64
CA LEU A 491 5.99 -18.35 14.51
C LEU A 491 5.21 -18.56 13.21
N PRO A 492 5.54 -17.85 12.13
CA PRO A 492 4.84 -18.02 10.85
C PRO A 492 5.12 -19.40 10.22
N THR A 493 6.14 -20.11 10.69
CA THR A 493 6.45 -21.50 10.30
C THR A 493 5.69 -22.54 11.13
N GLY A 494 4.81 -22.11 12.04
CA GLY A 494 4.15 -22.94 13.04
C GLY A 494 4.95 -23.05 14.34
N GLY A 495 4.22 -23.32 15.43
CA GLY A 495 4.76 -23.41 16.79
C GLY A 495 4.83 -22.05 17.50
N THR A 496 5.23 -22.10 18.78
CA THR A 496 5.37 -20.91 19.62
C THR A 496 6.79 -20.77 20.15
N LEU A 497 7.25 -19.53 20.31
CA LEU A 497 8.59 -19.21 20.81
C LEU A 497 8.50 -18.16 21.93
N PRO A 498 8.88 -18.48 23.17
CA PRO A 498 9.02 -17.47 24.21
C PRO A 498 10.24 -16.58 23.90
N VAL A 499 10.07 -15.27 24.01
CA VAL A 499 11.12 -14.28 23.78
C VAL A 499 11.02 -13.14 24.79
N ASP A 500 12.16 -12.51 25.08
CA ASP A 500 12.16 -11.18 25.70
C ASP A 500 11.68 -10.16 24.65
N ALA A 501 10.63 -9.41 25.01
CA ALA A 501 10.08 -8.35 24.19
C ALA A 501 10.99 -7.12 24.16
N ASN A 502 11.86 -6.94 25.16
CA ASN A 502 12.74 -5.79 25.23
C ASN A 502 13.56 -5.60 23.96
N ASN A 503 13.67 -4.34 23.55
CA ASN A 503 14.42 -3.91 22.38
C ASN A 503 13.85 -4.38 21.02
N ARG A 504 12.73 -5.12 21.00
CA ARG A 504 12.01 -5.49 19.78
C ARG A 504 11.08 -4.37 19.33
N THR A 505 10.86 -4.31 18.02
CA THR A 505 9.86 -3.43 17.42
C THR A 505 8.62 -4.22 17.08
N LEU A 506 7.50 -3.84 17.70
CA LEU A 506 6.19 -4.42 17.44
C LEU A 506 5.39 -3.45 16.57
N ARG A 507 4.66 -4.01 15.60
CA ARG A 507 3.64 -3.32 14.82
C ARG A 507 2.28 -3.76 15.31
N VAL A 508 1.47 -2.81 15.76
CA VAL A 508 0.07 -3.06 16.12
C VAL A 508 -0.82 -2.71 14.94
N LEU A 509 -1.71 -3.62 14.58
CA LEU A 509 -2.71 -3.48 13.53
C LEU A 509 -4.08 -3.41 14.20
N TYR A 510 -4.89 -2.39 13.94
CA TYR A 510 -6.18 -2.23 14.63
C TYR A 510 -7.20 -1.44 13.80
N ARG A 511 -8.49 -1.60 14.12
CA ARG A 511 -9.58 -0.80 13.54
C ARG A 511 -10.21 0.11 14.58
N ALA A 512 -10.46 1.37 14.22
CA ALA A 512 -11.13 2.34 15.09
C ALA A 512 -12.65 2.38 14.84
N ARG A 513 -13.45 2.70 15.88
CA ARG A 513 -14.92 2.67 15.82
C ARG A 513 -15.53 3.62 14.78
N ASN A 514 -14.87 4.74 14.49
CA ASN A 514 -15.35 5.78 13.58
C ASN A 514 -14.81 5.63 12.14
N GLU A 515 -14.44 4.41 11.71
CA GLU A 515 -13.96 4.12 10.34
C GLU A 515 -12.77 4.99 9.89
N TRP A 516 -11.86 5.27 10.82
CA TRP A 516 -10.62 5.98 10.48
C TRP A 516 -9.81 5.19 9.46
N ALA A 517 -9.22 5.90 8.51
CA ALA A 517 -8.34 5.32 7.51
C ALA A 517 -7.16 6.25 7.26
N VAL A 518 -6.04 5.64 6.90
CA VAL A 518 -4.86 6.34 6.41
C VAL A 518 -4.45 5.63 5.12
N GLN A 519 -4.56 6.34 4.01
CA GLN A 519 -4.17 5.84 2.69
C GLN A 519 -2.94 6.58 2.21
N LEU A 520 -1.98 5.85 1.64
CA LEU A 520 -0.88 6.45 0.91
C LEU A 520 -1.34 6.80 -0.50
N ILE A 521 -1.17 8.06 -0.89
CA ILE A 521 -1.33 8.49 -2.28
C ILE A 521 0.05 8.88 -2.78
N LYS A 522 0.55 8.11 -3.75
CA LYS A 522 1.81 8.39 -4.44
C LYS A 522 1.55 8.50 -5.94
N PRO A 523 2.00 9.58 -6.61
CA PRO A 523 2.01 9.62 -8.06
C PRO A 523 2.93 8.53 -8.62
N THR A 524 2.77 8.21 -9.90
CA THR A 524 3.68 7.27 -10.56
C THR A 524 5.13 7.73 -10.50
N SER A 525 6.07 6.79 -10.39
CA SER A 525 7.51 7.07 -10.50
C SER A 525 7.94 7.56 -11.89
N SER A 526 7.15 7.28 -12.93
CA SER A 526 7.42 7.65 -14.32
C SER A 526 6.12 7.83 -15.09
N TYR A 527 6.11 8.77 -16.03
CA TYR A 527 4.96 9.04 -16.87
C TYR A 527 5.23 8.68 -18.33
N ALA A 528 4.24 8.10 -19.00
CA ALA A 528 4.29 7.85 -20.44
C ALA A 528 3.49 8.91 -21.21
N ARG A 529 3.95 9.29 -22.40
CA ARG A 529 3.20 10.21 -23.27
C ARG A 529 1.96 9.51 -23.82
N ALA A 530 0.79 10.13 -23.70
CA ALA A 530 -0.38 9.70 -24.48
C ALA A 530 -0.31 10.18 -25.92
N ALA A 531 -0.75 9.30 -26.83
CA ALA A 531 -0.84 9.60 -28.26
C ALA A 531 -1.97 10.58 -28.62
N ALA A 532 -3.04 10.64 -27.81
CA ALA A 532 -4.21 11.51 -28.04
C ALA A 532 -4.71 12.11 -26.73
N LEU A 533 -5.53 13.17 -26.80
CA LEU A 533 -6.16 13.76 -25.62
C LEU A 533 -6.97 12.67 -24.90
N PRO A 534 -6.56 12.27 -23.69
CA PRO A 534 -7.26 11.26 -22.94
C PRO A 534 -8.59 11.84 -22.45
N PRO A 535 -9.64 11.01 -22.30
CA PRO A 535 -10.78 11.40 -21.48
C PRO A 535 -10.29 11.88 -20.11
N ALA A 536 -10.83 12.99 -19.60
CA ALA A 536 -10.31 13.66 -18.39
C ALA A 536 -10.30 12.78 -17.13
N ASP A 537 -11.03 11.67 -17.20
CA ASP A 537 -11.23 10.64 -16.20
C ASP A 537 -10.43 9.36 -16.45
N LYS A 538 -9.60 9.26 -17.52
CA LYS A 538 -8.95 8.00 -17.92
C LYS A 538 -7.44 8.14 -18.20
N PHE A 539 -6.69 8.63 -17.22
CA PHE A 539 -5.31 9.04 -17.50
C PHE A 539 -4.24 8.72 -16.46
N TYR A 540 -4.31 7.61 -15.72
CA TYR A 540 -3.30 7.36 -14.68
C TYR A 540 -1.88 7.17 -15.25
N GLY A 541 -0.90 7.85 -14.65
CA GLY A 541 0.53 7.66 -14.95
C GLY A 541 0.97 8.03 -16.36
N GLN A 542 0.23 8.94 -17.00
CA GLN A 542 0.52 9.44 -18.33
C GLN A 542 0.53 10.98 -18.35
N PHE A 543 1.13 11.56 -19.39
CA PHE A 543 1.06 13.00 -19.68
C PHE A 543 0.66 13.24 -21.14
N TYR A 544 -0.15 14.26 -21.39
CA TYR A 544 -0.61 14.60 -22.74
C TYR A 544 0.02 15.92 -23.19
N LEU A 545 0.60 15.93 -24.39
CA LEU A 545 1.16 17.15 -24.96
C LEU A 545 0.07 17.88 -25.75
N GLY A 546 -0.35 19.06 -25.30
CA GLY A 546 -1.30 19.90 -26.01
C GLY A 546 -0.75 20.39 -27.36
N ASN A 547 -1.52 20.17 -28.43
CA ASN A 547 -1.31 20.69 -29.80
C ASN A 547 0.11 20.58 -30.41
N GLY A 548 0.98 19.74 -29.88
CA GLY A 548 2.31 19.48 -30.43
C GLY A 548 2.29 18.36 -31.49
N SER A 549 2.66 18.69 -32.73
CA SER A 549 3.06 17.67 -33.72
C SER A 549 4.55 17.34 -33.52
N ASP A 550 4.93 16.08 -33.74
CA ASP A 550 6.33 15.61 -33.84
C ASP A 550 7.29 15.99 -32.70
N GLY A 551 6.82 15.93 -31.44
CA GLY A 551 7.70 16.05 -30.27
C GLY A 551 8.17 17.47 -29.97
N LEU A 552 7.59 18.47 -30.64
CA LEU A 552 7.66 19.87 -30.24
C LEU A 552 6.44 20.25 -29.42
N LEU A 553 6.67 20.75 -28.20
CA LEU A 553 5.62 21.35 -27.40
C LEU A 553 5.30 22.74 -27.97
N ASP A 554 4.09 22.91 -28.49
CA ASP A 554 3.46 24.20 -28.77
C ASP A 554 2.24 24.38 -27.86
N GLY A 555 2.49 24.49 -26.54
CA GLY A 555 1.42 24.58 -25.56
C GLY A 555 1.77 24.04 -24.17
N ARG A 556 0.84 23.27 -23.61
CA ARG A 556 0.85 22.77 -22.22
C ARG A 556 1.07 21.27 -22.17
N ILE A 557 1.66 20.80 -21.07
CA ILE A 557 1.70 19.38 -20.72
C ILE A 557 0.58 19.16 -19.72
N TYR A 558 -0.33 18.26 -20.06
CA TYR A 558 -1.47 17.93 -19.22
C TYR A 558 -1.21 16.67 -18.42
N PHE A 559 -1.60 16.70 -17.16
CA PHE A 559 -1.46 15.61 -16.22
C PHE A 559 -2.81 15.10 -15.72
N PRO A 560 -2.84 13.95 -15.05
CA PRO A 560 -4.06 13.40 -14.49
C PRO A 560 -4.49 14.24 -13.28
N ARG A 561 -5.80 14.37 -13.06
CA ARG A 561 -6.34 15.08 -11.87
C ARG A 561 -5.84 14.53 -10.53
N ALA A 562 -5.49 13.24 -10.50
CA ALA A 562 -4.89 12.61 -9.33
C ALA A 562 -3.54 13.24 -8.92
N ASP A 563 -2.86 13.91 -9.84
CA ASP A 563 -1.50 14.42 -9.67
C ASP A 563 -1.45 15.96 -9.49
N ILE A 564 -2.59 16.63 -9.29
CA ILE A 564 -2.62 18.06 -8.95
C ILE A 564 -1.79 18.32 -7.68
N ASN A 565 -1.04 19.42 -7.68
CA ASN A 565 -0.09 19.81 -6.62
C ASN A 565 1.05 18.81 -6.39
N ARG A 566 1.31 17.91 -7.35
CA ARG A 566 2.49 17.05 -7.33
C ARG A 566 3.62 17.67 -8.13
N LYS A 567 4.84 17.39 -7.67
CA LYS A 567 6.06 17.80 -8.35
C LYS A 567 6.38 16.75 -9.41
N VAL A 568 6.67 17.19 -10.62
CA VAL A 568 7.17 16.36 -11.71
C VAL A 568 8.52 16.90 -12.17
N THR A 569 9.44 16.01 -12.51
CA THR A 569 10.71 16.37 -13.12
C THR A 569 10.64 15.96 -14.57
N ILE A 570 10.87 16.91 -15.47
CA ILE A 570 10.94 16.62 -16.89
C ILE A 570 12.38 16.22 -17.20
N ASP A 571 12.58 14.98 -17.63
CA ASP A 571 13.89 14.50 -18.08
C ASP A 571 14.36 15.35 -19.26
N ARG A 572 13.63 15.32 -20.39
CA ARG A 572 13.91 16.18 -21.55
C ARG A 572 12.64 16.48 -22.35
N ILE A 573 12.44 17.74 -22.72
CA ILE A 573 11.41 18.15 -23.69
C ILE A 573 11.91 19.27 -24.61
N ASN A 574 11.51 19.23 -25.87
CA ASN A 574 11.76 20.31 -26.83
C ASN A 574 10.50 21.17 -26.95
N VAL A 575 10.64 22.48 -26.76
CA VAL A 575 9.55 23.47 -26.73
C VAL A 575 9.80 24.52 -27.79
N LEU A 576 8.75 24.96 -28.48
CA LEU A 576 8.83 26.08 -29.42
C LEU A 576 8.57 27.40 -28.67
N VAL A 577 9.53 28.31 -28.65
CA VAL A 577 9.41 29.63 -28.02
C VAL A 577 9.74 30.69 -29.07
N GLY A 578 8.73 31.44 -29.53
CA GLY A 578 8.92 32.49 -30.54
C GLY A 578 9.46 31.98 -31.88
N GLY A 579 9.15 30.73 -32.25
CA GLY A 579 9.65 30.08 -33.46
C GLY A 579 11.03 29.41 -33.32
N ALA A 580 11.69 29.50 -32.15
CA ALA A 580 12.94 28.81 -31.87
C ALA A 580 12.71 27.56 -31.00
N VAL A 581 13.44 26.48 -31.27
CA VAL A 581 13.40 25.26 -30.46
C VAL A 581 14.30 25.43 -29.24
N ARG A 582 13.71 25.31 -28.05
CA ARG A 582 14.41 25.30 -26.77
C ARG A 582 14.26 23.93 -26.11
N THR A 583 15.35 23.36 -25.63
CA THR A 583 15.31 22.13 -24.83
C THR A 583 15.24 22.51 -23.35
N ILE A 584 14.30 21.89 -22.63
CA ILE A 584 14.21 21.89 -21.18
C ILE A 584 14.65 20.50 -20.72
N GLU A 585 15.58 20.43 -19.78
CA GLU A 585 16.16 19.17 -19.30
C GLU A 585 16.33 19.23 -17.78
N GLY A 586 15.98 18.14 -17.09
CA GLY A 586 16.12 17.99 -15.64
C GLY A 586 15.39 19.05 -14.80
N GLN A 587 14.37 19.72 -15.34
CA GLN A 587 13.69 20.81 -14.65
C GLN A 587 12.43 20.31 -13.93
N ASP A 588 12.24 20.83 -12.72
CA ASP A 588 11.10 20.55 -11.87
C ASP A 588 9.93 21.49 -12.13
N PHE A 589 8.72 20.93 -12.16
CA PHE A 589 7.47 21.65 -12.31
C PHE A 589 6.46 21.19 -11.25
N LEU A 590 5.52 22.07 -10.92
CA LEU A 590 4.34 21.74 -10.12
C LEU A 590 3.17 21.56 -11.07
N ILE A 591 2.41 20.48 -10.92
CA ILE A 591 1.15 20.29 -11.65
C ILE A 591 0.10 21.21 -11.02
N GLU A 592 -0.41 22.16 -11.80
CA GLU A 592 -1.41 23.13 -11.37
C GLU A 592 -2.84 22.60 -11.65
N ALA A 593 -3.84 23.16 -10.99
CA ALA A 593 -5.23 22.86 -11.35
C ALA A 593 -5.59 23.55 -12.68
N PRO A 594 -6.50 22.99 -13.51
CA PRO A 594 -6.90 23.62 -14.76
C PRO A 594 -7.46 25.03 -14.51
N GLY A 595 -6.97 26.00 -15.29
CA GLY A 595 -7.43 27.38 -15.26
C GLY A 595 -8.73 27.58 -16.06
N SER A 596 -9.38 28.73 -15.89
CA SER A 596 -10.63 29.06 -16.60
C SER A 596 -10.48 29.17 -18.13
N GLY A 597 -9.24 29.15 -18.65
CA GLY A 597 -8.95 29.15 -20.08
C GLY A 597 -8.56 27.79 -20.65
N ASP A 598 -8.54 26.72 -19.83
CA ASP A 598 -8.13 25.38 -20.26
C ASP A 598 -9.29 24.63 -20.92
N THR A 599 -9.21 24.49 -22.25
CA THR A 599 -10.23 23.80 -23.04
C THR A 599 -10.22 22.28 -22.81
N SER A 600 -9.09 21.71 -22.37
CA SER A 600 -8.98 20.30 -22.00
C SER A 600 -9.56 19.98 -20.61
N ASN A 601 -9.75 21.00 -19.76
CA ASN A 601 -10.14 20.84 -18.35
C ASN A 601 -9.25 19.84 -17.57
N LEU A 602 -7.98 19.77 -17.98
CA LEU A 602 -6.94 18.93 -17.39
C LEU A 602 -5.88 19.78 -16.67
N PRO A 603 -5.36 19.30 -15.53
CA PRO A 603 -4.19 19.86 -14.82
C PRO A 603 -2.96 20.07 -15.70
#